data_AF-A0A165XML0-F1
#
_entry.id   AF-A0A165XML0-F1
#
_cell.length_a   1.000
_cell.length_b   1.000
_cell.length_c   1.000
_cell.angle_alpha   90.00
_cell.angle_beta   90.00
_cell.angle_gamma   90.00
#
_symmetry.space_group_name_H-M   'P 1'
#
loop_
_entity.id
_entity.type
_entity.pdbx_description
1 polymer ?
#
loop_
_entity_poly.entity_id
_entity_poly.type
_entity_poly.pdbx_seq_one_letter_code
_entity_poly.pdbx_strand_id
1 'polypeptide(L)'
;MNGIEGSAGDDSNTNMPAMQEPVPSADDETVLVAAHTTPTPAIQVVAPIAPAEASAVTPTAMQVALVLLLEEHRQLMRTWLADHPAVAWVAPPRKLTADLLFHLLATSNSPSERKNLSRLSPAILAHLADHGHIDAGRKLWMKRLLRNAGEVATREFMPDGDELYAVLVRAHLGHNGCAHIVPSSMRKKLKSAYIFPPGELFYDAWVAACPGCSWPN
;
A
#
# COMPACT_ATOMS: atom_id res chain seq x y z
N MET A 1 -24.56 15.77 70.44
CA MET A 1 -25.92 15.24 70.27
C MET A 1 -26.29 15.40 68.80
N ASN A 2 -26.76 14.31 68.20
CA ASN A 2 -27.22 14.12 66.80
C ASN A 2 -26.08 14.14 65.76
N GLY A 3 -25.64 13.05 65.13
CA GLY A 3 -26.28 11.76 64.86
C GLY A 3 -27.14 11.85 63.60
N ILE A 4 -26.65 11.33 62.47
CA ILE A 4 -27.42 10.67 61.39
C ILE A 4 -26.44 9.80 60.58
N GLU A 5 -26.84 8.54 60.49
CA GLU A 5 -26.23 7.41 59.80
C GLU A 5 -26.63 7.36 58.31
N GLY A 6 -25.93 6.51 57.56
CA GLY A 6 -26.52 5.79 56.43
C GLY A 6 -26.10 6.27 55.04
N SER A 7 -25.34 5.48 54.30
CA SER A 7 -25.93 4.34 53.57
C SER A 7 -24.88 3.77 52.62
N ALA A 8 -24.50 2.52 52.89
CA ALA A 8 -23.72 1.68 52.01
C ALA A 8 -24.67 0.89 51.10
N GLY A 9 -24.32 0.76 49.83
CA GLY A 9 -25.00 -0.11 48.87
C GLY A 9 -24.80 0.38 47.45
N ASP A 10 -23.97 -0.28 46.66
CA ASP A 10 -24.45 -1.34 45.78
C ASP A 10 -23.27 -1.98 45.02
N ASP A 11 -22.85 -3.15 45.48
CA ASP A 11 -21.87 -4.00 44.80
C ASP A 11 -22.58 -4.81 43.71
N SER A 12 -22.83 -4.19 42.56
CA SER A 12 -23.31 -4.91 41.37
C SER A 12 -22.13 -5.57 40.63
N ASN A 13 -21.78 -6.75 41.15
CA ASN A 13 -20.90 -7.76 40.58
C ASN A 13 -21.42 -8.25 39.21
N THR A 14 -20.87 -7.73 38.11
CA THR A 14 -21.16 -8.22 36.76
C THR A 14 -20.29 -9.42 36.44
N ASN A 15 -20.85 -10.59 36.69
CA ASN A 15 -20.34 -11.90 36.31
C ASN A 15 -20.52 -12.08 34.79
N MET A 16 -19.45 -11.97 33.99
CA MET A 16 -19.45 -12.35 32.57
C MET A 16 -18.91 -13.78 32.42
N PRO A 17 -19.65 -14.69 31.75
CA PRO A 17 -19.21 -16.06 31.54
C PRO A 17 -18.02 -16.14 30.57
N ALA A 18 -17.04 -16.96 30.94
CA ALA A 18 -15.91 -17.36 30.13
C ALA A 18 -16.37 -18.00 28.82
N MET A 19 -16.02 -17.37 27.70
CA MET A 19 -16.16 -17.97 26.37
C MET A 19 -15.03 -18.99 26.18
N GLN A 20 -15.43 -20.26 26.13
CA GLN A 20 -14.61 -21.41 25.79
C GLN A 20 -13.99 -21.27 24.39
N GLU A 21 -12.67 -21.51 24.30
CA GLU A 21 -11.97 -21.81 23.07
C GLU A 21 -12.30 -23.23 22.58
N PRO A 22 -12.58 -23.42 21.28
CA PRO A 22 -12.38 -24.70 20.62
C PRO A 22 -11.06 -24.73 19.82
N VAL A 23 -10.14 -25.51 20.36
CA VAL A 23 -9.13 -26.42 19.78
C VAL A 23 -8.96 -26.42 18.23
N PRO A 24 -7.69 -26.39 17.74
CA PRO A 24 -7.36 -26.62 16.33
C PRO A 24 -7.41 -28.12 15.96
N SER A 25 -8.10 -28.46 14.87
CA SER A 25 -7.99 -29.78 14.22
C SER A 25 -6.97 -29.70 13.09
N ALA A 26 -5.97 -30.58 13.17
CA ALA A 26 -5.02 -30.89 12.13
C ALA A 26 -5.50 -32.14 11.37
N ASP A 27 -5.49 -32.07 10.04
CA ASP A 27 -5.45 -33.19 9.10
C ASP A 27 -4.77 -32.60 7.85
N ASP A 28 -3.50 -32.86 7.58
CA ASP A 28 -2.96 -34.07 6.95
C ASP A 28 -3.61 -34.37 5.60
N GLU A 29 -2.96 -33.94 4.51
CA GLU A 29 -2.87 -34.79 3.33
C GLU A 29 -1.60 -34.47 2.53
N THR A 30 -0.66 -35.39 2.66
CA THR A 30 0.54 -35.51 1.84
C THR A 30 0.18 -36.23 0.55
N VAL A 31 0.35 -35.59 -0.61
CA VAL A 31 0.37 -36.29 -1.90
C VAL A 31 1.70 -36.01 -2.61
N LEU A 32 2.54 -37.04 -2.57
CA LEU A 32 3.69 -37.31 -3.43
C LEU A 32 3.21 -37.65 -4.87
N VAL A 33 4.17 -37.78 -5.80
CA VAL A 33 4.08 -38.39 -7.15
C VAL A 33 3.85 -37.35 -8.28
N ALA A 34 4.64 -37.21 -9.35
CA ALA A 34 5.85 -37.86 -9.83
C ALA A 34 6.58 -36.91 -10.80
N ALA A 35 7.91 -37.06 -10.86
CA ALA A 35 8.74 -36.48 -11.91
C ALA A 35 8.51 -37.24 -13.23
N HIS A 36 8.17 -36.52 -14.29
CA HIS A 36 8.27 -37.01 -15.66
C HIS A 36 9.48 -36.35 -16.35
N THR A 37 10.56 -37.11 -16.39
CA THR A 37 11.69 -36.94 -17.33
C THR A 37 11.24 -37.39 -18.71
N THR A 38 11.35 -36.51 -19.71
CA THR A 38 11.27 -36.87 -21.14
C THR A 38 12.59 -36.55 -21.84
N PRO A 39 13.04 -37.43 -22.76
CA PRO A 39 14.41 -37.46 -23.26
C PRO A 39 14.70 -36.42 -24.35
N THR A 40 15.91 -35.88 -24.27
CA THR A 40 16.64 -35.10 -25.29
C THR A 40 16.84 -35.89 -26.58
N PRO A 41 16.38 -35.40 -27.75
CA PRO A 41 16.85 -35.90 -29.03
C PRO A 41 18.11 -35.16 -29.50
N ALA A 42 19.14 -35.99 -29.69
CA ALA A 42 20.23 -35.95 -30.66
C ALA A 42 20.65 -34.61 -31.32
N ILE A 43 21.88 -34.25 -30.98
CA ILE A 43 22.81 -33.39 -31.71
C ILE A 43 23.01 -33.92 -33.14
N GLN A 44 22.76 -33.08 -34.16
CA GLN A 44 23.37 -33.23 -35.49
C GLN A 44 24.37 -32.09 -35.72
N VAL A 45 25.63 -32.49 -35.87
CA VAL A 45 26.75 -31.66 -36.30
C VAL A 45 26.76 -31.62 -37.82
N VAL A 46 26.64 -30.44 -38.42
CA VAL A 46 27.09 -30.17 -39.79
C VAL A 46 27.88 -28.85 -39.77
N ALA A 47 29.12 -28.92 -40.23
CA ALA A 47 30.08 -27.83 -40.42
C ALA A 47 29.99 -27.28 -41.88
N PRO A 48 30.88 -26.37 -42.36
CA PRO A 48 31.00 -24.96 -41.97
C PRO A 48 31.07 -23.99 -43.19
N ILE A 49 31.08 -22.67 -42.89
CA ILE A 49 31.59 -21.50 -43.66
C ILE A 49 30.82 -21.03 -44.92
N ALA A 50 30.20 -19.85 -44.79
CA ALA A 50 30.21 -18.81 -45.83
C ALA A 50 30.46 -17.45 -45.15
N PRO A 51 31.34 -16.58 -45.68
CA PRO A 51 31.61 -15.26 -45.11
C PRO A 51 30.71 -14.18 -45.71
N ALA A 52 30.50 -13.16 -44.89
CA ALA A 52 30.21 -11.77 -45.27
C ALA A 52 28.87 -11.51 -45.98
N GLU A 53 27.85 -11.20 -45.20
CA GLU A 53 27.21 -9.89 -45.30
C GLU A 53 26.98 -9.38 -43.88
N ALA A 54 27.65 -8.27 -43.54
CA ALA A 54 27.39 -7.54 -42.31
C ALA A 54 25.97 -6.95 -42.43
N SER A 55 24.97 -7.75 -42.06
CA SER A 55 23.65 -7.25 -41.70
C SER A 55 23.89 -6.24 -40.60
N ALA A 56 23.83 -4.97 -40.98
CA ALA A 56 23.74 -3.85 -40.08
C ALA A 56 22.66 -4.22 -39.07
N VAL A 57 23.08 -4.50 -37.85
CA VAL A 57 22.20 -4.62 -36.71
C VAL A 57 21.62 -3.22 -36.57
N THR A 58 20.49 -2.99 -37.22
CA THR A 58 19.64 -1.84 -36.97
C THR A 58 19.49 -1.81 -35.46
N PRO A 59 19.87 -0.73 -34.75
CA PRO A 59 19.64 -0.66 -33.32
C PRO A 59 18.14 -0.84 -33.15
N THR A 60 17.76 -2.00 -32.59
CA THR A 60 16.41 -2.31 -32.15
C THR A 60 15.88 -1.06 -31.50
N ALA A 61 14.86 -0.46 -32.13
CA ALA A 61 14.18 0.71 -31.62
C ALA A 61 14.05 0.52 -30.11
N MET A 62 14.66 1.41 -29.33
CA MET A 62 14.48 1.46 -27.89
C MET A 62 13.00 1.25 -27.66
N GLN A 63 12.62 0.08 -27.15
CA GLN A 63 11.32 -0.09 -26.54
C GLN A 63 11.38 0.85 -25.36
N VAL A 64 10.96 2.10 -25.60
CA VAL A 64 10.64 3.03 -24.54
C VAL A 64 9.61 2.27 -23.74
N ALA A 65 9.99 1.76 -22.57
CA ALA A 65 9.06 1.08 -21.69
C ALA A 65 7.91 2.05 -21.46
N LEU A 66 6.78 1.78 -22.14
CA LEU A 66 5.66 2.69 -22.18
C LEU A 66 5.04 2.65 -20.79
N VAL A 67 5.26 3.72 -20.03
CA VAL A 67 4.61 3.95 -18.75
C VAL A 67 3.67 5.14 -18.89
N LEU A 68 2.65 5.15 -18.05
CA LEU A 68 1.73 6.27 -17.87
C LEU A 68 2.50 7.59 -17.83
N LEU A 69 2.13 8.57 -18.64
CA LEU A 69 2.71 9.90 -18.64
C LEU A 69 2.29 10.66 -17.38
N LEU A 70 3.04 11.70 -17.01
CA LEU A 70 2.76 12.51 -15.81
C LEU A 70 1.35 13.14 -15.83
N GLU A 71 0.89 13.62 -16.98
CA GLU A 71 -0.44 14.22 -17.08
C GLU A 71 -1.56 13.17 -16.96
N GLU A 72 -1.35 11.99 -17.52
CA GLU A 72 -2.26 10.85 -17.38
C GLU A 72 -2.31 10.38 -15.92
N HIS A 73 -1.18 10.39 -15.21
CA HIS A 73 -1.12 10.13 -13.77
C HIS A 73 -1.95 11.14 -12.97
N ARG A 74 -1.82 12.45 -13.26
CA ARG A 74 -2.61 13.49 -12.60
C ARG A 74 -4.10 13.33 -12.86
N GLN A 75 -4.49 13.00 -14.08
CA GLN A 75 -5.88 12.72 -14.41
C GLN A 75 -6.38 11.48 -13.66
N LEU A 76 -5.59 10.40 -13.62
CA LEU A 76 -5.91 9.18 -12.88
C LEU A 76 -6.11 9.46 -11.38
N MET A 77 -5.22 10.24 -10.76
CA MET A 77 -5.38 10.62 -9.34
C MET A 77 -6.68 11.38 -9.09
N ARG A 78 -7.03 12.33 -9.97
CA ARG A 78 -8.28 13.10 -9.85
C ARG A 78 -9.50 12.21 -9.98
N THR A 79 -9.55 11.38 -11.01
CA THR A 79 -10.66 10.43 -11.24
C THR A 79 -10.78 9.46 -10.05
N TRP A 80 -9.67 8.87 -9.62
CA TRP A 80 -9.67 7.93 -8.50
C TRP A 80 -10.15 8.56 -7.20
N LEU A 81 -9.75 9.79 -6.88
CA LEU A 81 -10.24 10.50 -5.68
C LEU A 81 -11.73 10.85 -5.78
N ALA A 82 -12.23 11.15 -6.99
CA ALA A 82 -13.66 11.36 -7.21
C ALA A 82 -14.47 10.08 -6.96
N ASP A 83 -13.93 8.92 -7.36
CA ASP A 83 -14.56 7.61 -7.15
C ASP A 83 -14.43 7.10 -5.70
N HIS A 84 -13.49 7.65 -4.92
CA HIS A 84 -13.19 7.24 -3.55
C HIS A 84 -13.27 8.41 -2.55
N PRO A 85 -14.44 9.06 -2.38
CA PRO A 85 -14.55 10.28 -1.59
C PRO A 85 -14.24 10.07 -0.09
N ALA A 86 -14.33 8.84 0.42
CA ALA A 86 -13.93 8.49 1.79
C ALA A 86 -12.41 8.57 2.02
N VAL A 87 -11.60 8.67 0.98
CA VAL A 87 -10.15 8.85 1.03
C VAL A 87 -9.84 10.34 0.83
N ALA A 88 -9.12 10.96 1.77
CA ALA A 88 -8.82 12.39 1.65
C ALA A 88 -7.68 12.66 0.65
N TRP A 89 -6.75 11.72 0.50
CA TRP A 89 -5.62 11.84 -0.43
C TRP A 89 -5.04 10.47 -0.80
N VAL A 90 -4.38 10.41 -1.96
CA VAL A 90 -3.59 9.23 -2.40
C VAL A 90 -2.28 9.13 -1.62
N ALA A 91 -1.58 10.26 -1.45
CA ALA A 91 -0.40 10.43 -0.60
C ALA A 91 -0.56 11.72 0.23
N PRO A 92 0.01 11.79 1.45
CA PRO A 92 -0.17 12.94 2.33
C PRO A 92 0.28 14.25 1.68
N PRO A 93 -0.54 15.31 1.71
CA PRO A 93 -0.12 16.63 1.24
C PRO A 93 1.14 17.08 1.99
N ARG A 94 2.15 17.57 1.27
CA ARG A 94 3.45 17.96 1.84
C ARG A 94 3.33 18.90 3.03
N LYS A 95 2.37 19.83 2.97
CA LYS A 95 2.08 20.80 4.05
C LYS A 95 1.58 20.17 5.35
N LEU A 96 1.04 18.95 5.30
CA LEU A 96 0.53 18.21 6.47
C LEU A 96 1.53 17.19 7.00
N THR A 97 2.61 16.91 6.26
CA THR A 97 3.59 15.86 6.61
C THR A 97 4.25 16.10 7.96
N ALA A 98 4.64 17.35 8.27
CA ALA A 98 5.26 17.68 9.56
C ALA A 98 4.32 17.42 10.75
N ASP A 99 3.05 17.83 10.63
CA ASP A 99 2.03 17.60 11.66
C ASP A 99 1.76 16.11 11.88
N LEU A 100 1.68 15.34 10.79
CA LEU A 100 1.50 13.90 10.86
C LEU A 100 2.70 13.21 11.49
N LEU A 101 3.92 13.60 11.13
CA LEU A 101 5.15 13.07 11.72
C LEU A 101 5.20 13.38 13.22
N PHE A 102 4.91 14.62 13.62
CA PHE A 102 4.86 15.02 15.02
C PHE A 102 3.88 14.15 15.82
N HIS A 103 2.66 13.94 15.29
CA HIS A 103 1.67 13.08 15.93
C HIS A 103 2.16 11.64 16.09
N LEU A 104 2.77 11.05 15.05
CA LEU A 104 3.27 9.68 15.10
C LEU A 104 4.44 9.52 16.09
N LEU A 105 5.32 10.51 16.20
CA LEU A 105 6.41 10.52 17.19
C LEU A 105 5.87 10.66 18.62
N ALA A 106 4.92 11.57 18.84
CA ALA A 106 4.30 11.78 20.15
C ALA A 106 3.50 10.56 20.66
N THR A 107 3.09 9.68 19.75
CA THR A 107 2.31 8.47 20.04
C THR A 107 3.08 7.18 19.71
N SER A 108 4.42 7.26 19.60
CA SER A 108 5.27 6.12 19.25
C SER A 108 5.10 4.95 20.24
N ASN A 109 5.04 5.27 21.53
CA ASN A 109 4.92 4.30 22.63
C ASN A 109 3.48 3.85 22.93
N SER A 110 2.49 4.44 22.26
CA SER A 110 1.06 4.22 22.53
C SER A 110 0.27 3.97 21.25
N PRO A 111 0.30 2.76 20.66
CA PRO A 111 -0.41 2.47 19.41
C PRO A 111 -1.93 2.72 19.46
N SER A 112 -2.55 2.54 20.63
CA SER A 112 -3.97 2.86 20.87
C SER A 112 -4.26 4.35 20.77
N GLU A 113 -3.30 5.21 21.13
CA GLU A 113 -3.42 6.67 21.05
C GLU A 113 -3.19 7.20 19.64
N ARG A 114 -2.44 6.48 18.79
CA ARG A 114 -2.19 6.89 17.38
C ARG A 114 -3.48 7.15 16.61
N LYS A 115 -4.54 6.37 16.85
CA LYS A 115 -5.85 6.53 16.19
C LYS A 115 -6.73 7.60 16.84
N ASN A 116 -6.27 8.28 17.88
CA ASN A 116 -7.05 9.33 18.54
C ASN A 116 -7.00 10.62 17.72
N LEU A 117 -8.06 10.83 16.92
CA LEU A 117 -8.15 11.98 16.03
C LEU A 117 -8.23 13.32 16.77
N SER A 118 -8.71 13.35 18.03
CA SER A 118 -8.80 14.63 18.78
C SER A 118 -7.44 15.22 19.12
N ARG A 119 -6.36 14.44 18.99
CA ARG A 119 -4.97 14.88 19.20
C ARG A 119 -4.27 15.33 17.91
N LEU A 120 -4.92 15.21 16.76
CA LEU A 120 -4.37 15.69 15.50
C LEU A 120 -4.34 17.23 15.47
N SER A 121 -3.43 17.79 14.68
CA SER A 121 -3.35 19.22 14.50
C SER A 121 -4.66 19.78 13.91
N PRO A 122 -5.03 21.04 14.22
CA PRO A 122 -6.18 21.69 13.61
C PRO A 122 -6.13 21.70 12.07
N ALA A 123 -4.93 21.76 11.47
CA ALA A 123 -4.77 21.75 10.02
C ALA A 123 -5.21 20.40 9.40
N ILE A 124 -4.85 19.27 10.04
CA ILE A 124 -5.30 17.95 9.59
C ILE A 124 -6.81 17.82 9.78
N LEU A 125 -7.33 18.27 10.93
CA LEU A 125 -8.76 18.20 11.22
C LEU A 125 -9.60 19.02 10.24
N ALA A 126 -9.17 20.25 9.92
CA ALA A 126 -9.81 21.09 8.92
C ALA A 126 -9.86 20.41 7.54
N HIS A 127 -8.77 19.76 7.14
CA HIS A 127 -8.71 19.05 5.87
C HIS A 127 -9.65 17.84 5.81
N LEU A 128 -9.84 17.12 6.92
CA LEU A 128 -10.80 16.01 6.98
C LEU A 128 -12.25 16.50 6.92
N ALA A 129 -12.53 17.69 7.46
CA ALA A 129 -13.87 18.28 7.57
C ALA A 129 -14.38 18.95 6.28
N ASP A 130 -13.51 19.21 5.29
CA ASP A 130 -13.74 20.03 4.08
C ASP A 130 -14.95 19.61 3.22
N HIS A 131 -15.58 18.47 3.51
CA HIS A 131 -16.72 17.98 2.74
C HIS A 131 -17.86 17.38 3.59
N GLY A 132 -18.04 17.76 4.86
CA GLY A 132 -19.25 17.48 5.65
C GLY A 132 -19.82 16.06 5.61
N HIS A 133 -20.61 15.72 4.58
CA HIS A 133 -21.20 14.39 4.32
C HIS A 133 -20.18 13.23 4.25
N ILE A 134 -18.92 13.46 3.88
CA ILE A 134 -17.88 12.42 3.80
C ILE A 134 -16.89 12.45 4.98
N ASP A 135 -17.08 13.34 5.94
CA ASP A 135 -16.22 13.51 7.11
C ASP A 135 -16.07 12.22 7.92
N ALA A 136 -17.16 11.48 8.13
CA ALA A 136 -17.12 10.20 8.86
C ALA A 136 -16.25 9.15 8.15
N GLY A 137 -16.36 9.06 6.82
CA GLY A 137 -15.55 8.16 5.99
C GLY A 137 -14.06 8.52 6.03
N ARG A 138 -13.75 9.81 5.88
CA ARG A 138 -12.37 10.33 5.95
C ARG A 138 -11.76 10.17 7.34
N LYS A 139 -12.52 10.40 8.41
CA LYS A 139 -12.09 10.13 9.79
C LYS A 139 -11.78 8.65 10.00
N LEU A 140 -12.64 7.75 9.53
CA LEU A 140 -12.39 6.30 9.62
C LEU A 140 -11.15 5.90 8.82
N TRP A 141 -10.98 6.43 7.62
CA TRP A 141 -9.80 6.23 6.80
C TRP A 141 -8.53 6.72 7.49
N MET A 142 -8.51 7.94 8.05
CA MET A 142 -7.38 8.48 8.80
C MET A 142 -7.02 7.60 10.01
N LYS A 143 -8.02 7.12 10.77
CA LYS A 143 -7.77 6.18 11.88
C LYS A 143 -7.04 4.91 11.41
N ARG A 144 -7.44 4.35 10.26
CA ARG A 144 -6.78 3.16 9.68
C ARG A 144 -5.35 3.49 9.25
N LEU A 145 -5.16 4.64 8.62
CA LEU A 145 -3.87 5.14 8.15
C LEU A 145 -2.89 5.27 9.33
N LEU A 146 -3.27 5.98 10.39
CA LEU A 146 -2.46 6.19 11.60
C LEU A 146 -2.16 4.87 12.33
N ARG A 147 -3.16 3.97 12.45
CA ARG A 147 -2.96 2.64 13.06
C ARG A 147 -1.91 1.83 12.32
N ASN A 148 -1.90 1.92 10.98
CA ASN A 148 -1.04 1.13 10.12
C ASN A 148 0.27 1.86 9.74
N ALA A 149 0.55 3.02 10.36
CA ALA A 149 1.72 3.83 10.05
C ALA A 149 3.04 3.07 10.27
N GLY A 150 3.05 2.08 11.18
CA GLY A 150 4.22 1.25 11.53
C GLY A 150 5.28 2.01 12.34
N GLU A 151 6.54 1.60 12.22
CA GLU A 151 7.68 2.28 12.83
C GLU A 151 8.10 3.49 11.98
N VAL A 152 8.29 4.64 12.64
CA VAL A 152 8.49 5.95 11.97
C VAL A 152 9.98 6.21 11.70
N ALA A 153 10.88 5.70 12.53
CA ALA A 153 12.30 6.02 12.47
C ALA A 153 13.02 5.46 11.23
N THR A 154 12.45 4.44 10.59
CA THR A 154 13.12 3.65 9.54
C THR A 154 12.64 3.96 8.13
N ARG A 155 11.60 4.77 7.97
CA ARG A 155 10.91 4.98 6.69
C ARG A 155 10.65 6.46 6.42
N GLU A 156 10.65 6.81 5.15
CA GLU A 156 10.38 8.17 4.69
C GLU A 156 8.87 8.40 4.53
N PHE A 157 8.40 9.64 4.56
CA PHE A 157 7.01 9.91 4.19
C PHE A 157 6.84 9.78 2.67
N MET A 158 5.74 9.17 2.23
CA MET A 158 5.42 9.11 0.81
C MET A 158 5.26 10.54 0.26
N PRO A 159 6.01 10.92 -0.80
CA PRO A 159 5.84 12.23 -1.43
C PRO A 159 4.49 12.34 -2.13
N ASP A 160 4.04 13.57 -2.36
CA ASP A 160 2.85 13.91 -3.13
C ASP A 160 3.20 14.47 -4.52
N GLY A 161 2.18 14.70 -5.36
CA GLY A 161 2.32 15.37 -6.66
C GLY A 161 3.25 14.66 -7.64
N ASP A 162 4.13 15.43 -8.30
CA ASP A 162 5.01 14.91 -9.35
C ASP A 162 6.11 13.98 -8.81
N GLU A 163 6.47 14.12 -7.53
CA GLU A 163 7.42 13.21 -6.89
C GLU A 163 6.77 11.85 -6.60
N LEU A 164 5.48 11.81 -6.27
CA LEU A 164 4.74 10.55 -6.17
C LEU A 164 4.81 9.79 -7.49
N TYR A 165 4.57 10.46 -8.62
CA TYR A 165 4.69 9.88 -9.95
C TYR A 165 6.08 9.24 -10.15
N ALA A 166 7.16 9.98 -9.90
CA ALA A 166 8.52 9.47 -10.07
C ALA A 166 8.79 8.23 -9.20
N VAL A 167 8.29 8.22 -7.97
CA VAL A 167 8.38 7.06 -7.06
C VAL A 167 7.61 5.87 -7.60
N LEU A 168 6.39 6.06 -8.09
CA LEU A 168 5.55 5.00 -8.65
C LEU A 168 6.19 4.39 -9.91
N VAL A 169 6.65 5.23 -10.85
CA VAL A 169 7.33 4.77 -12.07
C VAL A 169 8.59 3.96 -11.74
N ARG A 170 9.45 4.48 -10.86
CA ARG A 170 10.67 3.77 -10.43
C ARG A 170 10.36 2.46 -9.72
N ALA A 171 9.32 2.45 -8.88
CA ALA A 171 8.90 1.24 -8.20
C ALA A 171 8.40 0.18 -9.20
N HIS A 172 7.58 0.60 -10.16
CA HIS A 172 6.93 -0.23 -11.16
C HIS A 172 7.92 -0.81 -12.19
N LEU A 173 8.83 0.00 -12.72
CA LEU A 173 9.80 -0.44 -13.72
C LEU A 173 11.01 -1.19 -13.14
N GLY A 174 11.23 -1.10 -11.83
CA GLY A 174 12.40 -1.69 -11.18
C GLY A 174 13.71 -0.97 -11.54
N HIS A 175 14.86 -1.56 -11.18
CA HIS A 175 16.17 -0.95 -11.39
C HIS A 175 16.58 -0.89 -12.87
N ASN A 176 16.12 -1.89 -13.66
CA ASN A 176 16.50 -2.03 -15.06
C ASN A 176 15.55 -1.33 -16.03
N GLY A 177 14.50 -0.66 -15.54
CA GLY A 177 13.55 0.07 -16.39
C GLY A 177 12.50 -0.80 -17.11
N CYS A 178 12.51 -2.13 -16.94
CA CYS A 178 11.72 -3.05 -17.77
C CYS A 178 10.87 -4.07 -17.00
N ALA A 179 10.77 -3.99 -15.66
CA ALA A 179 10.17 -5.08 -14.87
C ALA A 179 8.63 -5.11 -14.88
N HIS A 180 7.96 -3.98 -15.14
CA HIS A 180 6.50 -3.82 -15.09
C HIS A 180 5.83 -4.65 -13.97
N ILE A 181 6.20 -4.40 -12.72
CA ILE A 181 5.77 -5.25 -11.60
C ILE A 181 4.28 -5.06 -11.28
N VAL A 182 3.65 -6.16 -10.87
CA VAL A 182 2.23 -6.21 -10.47
C VAL A 182 1.94 -5.37 -9.21
N PRO A 183 0.67 -4.95 -8.98
CA PRO A 183 0.30 -4.05 -7.87
C PRO A 183 0.73 -4.55 -6.49
N SER A 184 0.60 -5.85 -6.23
CA SER A 184 0.93 -6.45 -4.93
C SER A 184 2.42 -6.33 -4.59
N SER A 185 3.30 -6.57 -5.57
CA SER A 185 4.75 -6.42 -5.45
C SER A 185 5.15 -4.96 -5.29
N MET A 186 4.54 -4.06 -6.06
CA MET A 186 4.76 -2.62 -5.96
C MET A 186 4.38 -2.09 -4.57
N ARG A 187 3.22 -2.48 -4.07
CA ARG A 187 2.74 -2.17 -2.72
C ARG A 187 3.72 -2.66 -1.66
N LYS A 188 4.19 -3.91 -1.75
CA LYS A 188 5.15 -4.47 -0.78
C LYS A 188 6.43 -3.64 -0.73
N LYS A 189 6.98 -3.30 -1.90
CA LYS A 189 8.20 -2.49 -2.04
C LYS A 189 8.03 -1.07 -1.50
N LEU A 190 6.91 -0.41 -1.79
CA LEU A 190 6.67 0.95 -1.32
C LEU A 190 6.32 1.01 0.16
N LYS A 191 5.59 0.02 0.70
CA LYS A 191 5.26 -0.04 2.12
C LYS A 191 6.49 -0.25 3.02
N SER A 192 7.52 -0.93 2.52
CA SER A 192 8.78 -1.08 3.25
C SER A 192 9.65 0.18 3.24
N ALA A 193 9.51 1.04 2.24
CA ALA A 193 10.30 2.28 2.12
C ALA A 193 9.60 3.50 2.71
N TYR A 194 8.26 3.56 2.60
CA TYR A 194 7.50 4.76 2.91
C TYR A 194 6.43 4.55 3.99
N ILE A 195 6.18 5.61 4.74
CA ILE A 195 5.04 5.84 5.62
C ILE A 195 3.91 6.44 4.78
N PHE A 196 2.69 5.96 5.03
CA PHE A 196 1.49 6.35 4.28
C PHE A 196 1.60 6.18 2.76
N PRO A 197 1.99 4.98 2.29
CA PRO A 197 1.87 4.67 0.87
C PRO A 197 0.40 4.72 0.41
N PRO A 198 0.14 4.90 -0.90
CA PRO A 198 -1.19 4.77 -1.46
C PRO A 198 -1.90 3.47 -1.06
N GLY A 199 -3.23 3.52 -1.08
CA GLY A 199 -4.07 2.35 -0.86
C GLY A 199 -3.92 1.30 -1.95
N GLU A 200 -4.28 0.05 -1.64
CA GLU A 200 -4.26 -1.07 -2.58
C GLU A 200 -4.99 -0.77 -3.89
N LEU A 201 -6.24 -0.29 -3.79
CA LEU A 201 -7.07 0.05 -4.94
C LEU A 201 -6.45 1.12 -5.85
N PHE A 202 -5.59 1.99 -5.30
CA PHE A 202 -4.89 2.97 -6.12
C PHE A 202 -3.77 2.32 -6.95
N TYR A 203 -3.04 1.36 -6.38
CA TYR A 203 -2.02 0.63 -7.15
C TYR A 203 -2.65 -0.19 -8.28
N ASP A 204 -3.79 -0.82 -8.01
CA ASP A 204 -4.52 -1.57 -9.04
C ASP A 204 -4.93 -0.67 -10.20
N ALA A 205 -5.51 0.49 -9.89
CA ALA A 205 -5.89 1.48 -10.89
C ALA A 205 -4.67 2.02 -11.66
N TRP A 206 -3.59 2.37 -10.95
CA TRP A 206 -2.39 2.93 -11.55
C TRP A 206 -1.69 1.94 -12.50
N VAL A 207 -1.56 0.67 -12.10
CA VAL A 207 -0.95 -0.36 -12.94
C VAL A 207 -1.86 -0.77 -14.10
N ALA A 208 -3.18 -0.82 -13.90
CA ALA A 208 -4.13 -1.08 -14.99
C ALA A 208 -4.11 0.02 -16.07
N ALA A 209 -3.74 1.25 -15.70
CA ALA A 209 -3.58 2.35 -16.65
C ALA A 209 -2.22 2.34 -17.36
N CYS A 210 -1.27 1.48 -16.96
CA CYS A 210 0.05 1.42 -17.58
C CYS A 210 -0.03 0.73 -18.95
N PRO A 211 0.33 1.41 -20.06
CA PRO A 211 0.19 0.87 -21.41
C PRO A 211 1.11 -0.33 -21.69
N GLY A 212 2.22 -0.46 -20.97
CA GLY A 212 3.12 -1.61 -21.06
C GLY A 212 2.69 -2.82 -20.20
N CYS A 213 1.59 -2.74 -19.46
CA CYS A 213 1.12 -3.82 -18.60
C CYS A 213 -0.05 -4.58 -19.21
N SER A 214 -0.06 -5.90 -18.98
CA SER A 214 -1.20 -6.76 -19.31
C SER A 214 -2.21 -6.89 -18.15
N TRP A 215 -2.01 -6.24 -17.01
CA TRP A 215 -2.91 -6.33 -15.84
C TRP A 215 -4.28 -5.67 -16.13
N PRO A 216 -5.42 -6.22 -15.64
CA PRO A 216 -5.57 -7.41 -14.80
C PRO A 216 -5.75 -8.73 -15.56
N ASN A 217 -5.40 -8.78 -16.86
CA ASN A 217 -5.67 -9.92 -17.74
C ASN A 217 -4.98 -11.22 -17.27
#